data_AF-L8G6N0-F1
#
_entry.id   AF-L8G6N0-F1
#
_cell.length_a   1.000
_cell.length_b   1.000
_cell.length_c   1.000
_cell.angle_alpha   90.00
_cell.angle_beta   90.00
_cell.angle_gamma   90.00
#
_symmetry.space_group_name_H-M   'P 1'
#
loop_
_entity.id
_entity.type
_entity.pdbx_description
1 polymer ?
#
loop_
_entity_poly.entity_id
_entity_poly.type
_entity_poly.pdbx_seq_one_letter_code
_entity_poly.pdbx_strand_id
1 'polypeptide(L)'
;MPISSSHTETRSSPEKSHPRTPWSRAARLMPSISTVWATILYEVLWNLVEKHGNSEARQPTFNGKVPTDGKFLTMKLVIDGMALQPCSPTFVQARDAIIDANKALTGGANRCELWKAFAKRGLGQGPSMGSGSTGRKESTTVPSGVC
;
A
#
# COMPACT_ATOMS: atom_id res chain seq x y z
N MET A 1 4.96 -58.50 -41.15
CA MET A 1 4.78 -57.91 -39.80
C MET A 1 5.63 -56.63 -39.73
N PRO A 2 5.11 -55.53 -39.17
CA PRO A 2 5.29 -54.15 -39.67
C PRO A 2 6.36 -53.34 -38.91
N ILE A 3 7.13 -52.47 -39.60
CA ILE A 3 7.05 -50.98 -39.72
C ILE A 3 7.70 -50.19 -38.57
N SER A 4 8.69 -49.36 -38.91
CA SER A 4 8.79 -48.00 -38.37
C SER A 4 9.48 -47.10 -39.42
N SER A 5 8.67 -46.33 -40.15
CA SER A 5 9.10 -45.35 -41.14
C SER A 5 9.20 -43.97 -40.51
N SER A 6 10.21 -43.24 -40.96
CA SER A 6 10.52 -41.81 -40.76
C SER A 6 9.30 -40.88 -40.78
N HIS A 7 9.17 -40.03 -39.76
CA HIS A 7 8.24 -38.90 -39.75
C HIS A 7 8.87 -37.67 -40.42
N THR A 8 8.29 -37.29 -41.56
CA THR A 8 8.38 -35.96 -42.18
C THR A 8 7.22 -35.12 -41.66
N GLU A 9 7.50 -33.95 -41.10
CA GLU A 9 6.49 -33.01 -40.60
C GLU A 9 6.07 -32.02 -41.70
N THR A 10 4.81 -32.09 -42.13
CA THR A 10 4.15 -31.05 -42.94
C THR A 10 2.87 -30.56 -42.26
N ARG A 11 2.84 -29.24 -42.09
CA ARG A 11 1.85 -28.37 -41.43
C ARG A 11 0.41 -28.53 -41.94
N SER A 12 -0.54 -28.68 -41.01
CA SER A 12 -1.87 -28.05 -41.11
C SER A 12 -2.52 -27.96 -39.72
N SER A 13 -2.77 -26.74 -39.22
CA SER A 13 -3.64 -26.53 -38.06
C SER A 13 -4.81 -25.67 -38.49
N PRO A 14 -6.06 -26.14 -38.36
CA PRO A 14 -7.22 -25.42 -38.83
C PRO A 14 -7.62 -24.33 -37.84
N GLU A 15 -8.06 -23.21 -38.41
CA GLU A 15 -8.76 -22.13 -37.74
C GLU A 15 -10.01 -22.67 -37.02
N LYS A 16 -10.03 -22.58 -35.69
CA LYS A 16 -11.23 -22.80 -34.86
C LYS A 16 -11.39 -21.63 -33.90
N SER A 17 -12.39 -20.79 -34.20
CA SER A 17 -13.21 -19.99 -33.28
C SER A 17 -12.65 -19.83 -31.85
N HIS A 18 -12.01 -18.69 -31.56
CA HIS A 18 -11.66 -18.36 -30.18
C HIS A 18 -12.95 -18.17 -29.35
N PRO A 19 -13.27 -19.08 -28.41
CA PRO A 19 -14.39 -18.90 -27.51
C PRO A 19 -14.01 -17.79 -26.52
N ARG A 20 -14.94 -16.90 -26.17
CA ARG A 20 -14.70 -15.89 -25.12
C ARG A 20 -14.16 -16.60 -23.87
N THR A 21 -12.88 -16.40 -23.57
CA THR A 21 -12.20 -17.14 -22.52
C THR A 21 -12.65 -16.63 -21.14
N PRO A 22 -12.66 -17.47 -20.10
CA PRO A 22 -13.02 -17.06 -18.73
C PRO A 22 -12.19 -15.90 -18.18
N TRP A 23 -11.00 -15.68 -18.75
CA TRP A 23 -10.06 -14.60 -18.42
C TRP A 23 -10.52 -13.19 -18.84
N SER A 24 -11.64 -13.09 -19.55
CA SER A 24 -12.19 -11.80 -20.02
C SER A 24 -13.18 -11.14 -19.05
N ARG A 25 -13.33 -11.65 -17.82
CA ARG A 25 -14.14 -11.02 -16.77
C ARG A 25 -13.52 -11.17 -15.38
N ALA A 26 -12.64 -10.24 -15.01
CA ALA A 26 -12.54 -9.71 -13.64
C ALA A 26 -11.43 -8.65 -13.56
N ALA A 27 -11.79 -7.47 -13.05
CA ALA A 27 -10.97 -6.55 -12.24
C ALA A 27 -11.27 -5.08 -12.58
N ARG A 28 -12.42 -4.57 -12.15
CA ARG A 28 -12.71 -3.12 -12.11
C ARG A 28 -12.74 -2.52 -10.69
N LEU A 29 -12.51 -3.34 -9.66
CA LEU A 29 -12.63 -2.92 -8.26
C LEU A 29 -11.28 -2.53 -7.62
N MET A 30 -10.15 -3.00 -8.16
CA MET A 30 -8.82 -2.73 -7.61
C MET A 30 -8.28 -1.30 -7.83
N PRO A 31 -8.59 -0.55 -8.91
CA PRO A 31 -8.01 0.76 -9.11
C PRO A 31 -8.62 1.80 -8.16
N SER A 32 -9.92 1.66 -7.84
CA SER A 32 -10.61 2.60 -6.95
C SER A 32 -10.14 2.49 -5.50
N ILE A 33 -9.81 1.29 -5.03
CA ILE A 33 -9.31 1.12 -3.66
C ILE A 33 -7.84 1.50 -3.53
N SER A 34 -7.02 1.24 -4.57
CA SER A 34 -5.61 1.62 -4.56
C SER A 34 -5.42 3.14 -4.65
N THR A 35 -6.31 3.86 -5.36
CA THR A 35 -6.26 5.33 -5.40
C THR A 35 -6.58 5.96 -4.06
N VAL A 36 -7.53 5.40 -3.29
CA VAL A 36 -7.82 5.86 -1.93
C VAL A 36 -6.59 5.70 -1.04
N TRP A 37 -5.96 4.53 -1.05
CA TRP A 37 -4.75 4.30 -0.26
C TRP A 37 -3.59 5.23 -0.66
N ALA A 38 -3.34 5.39 -1.96
CA ALA A 38 -2.31 6.30 -2.45
C ALA A 38 -2.57 7.76 -2.03
N THR A 39 -3.83 8.19 -2.03
CA THR A 39 -4.22 9.53 -1.57
C THR A 39 -3.95 9.71 -0.07
N ILE A 40 -4.19 8.68 0.75
CA ILE A 40 -3.86 8.70 2.18
C ILE A 40 -2.35 8.84 2.39
N LEU A 41 -1.55 8.03 1.69
CA LEU A 41 -0.08 8.10 1.77
C LEU A 41 0.47 9.44 1.27
N TYR A 42 -0.22 10.11 0.35
CA TYR A 42 0.13 11.45 -0.09
C TYR A 42 -0.04 12.49 1.02
N GLU A 43 -1.05 12.37 1.88
CA GLU A 43 -1.17 13.22 3.07
C GLU A 43 -0.05 12.94 4.08
N VAL A 44 0.35 11.67 4.23
CA VAL A 44 1.50 11.29 5.08
C VAL A 44 2.77 11.95 4.56
N LEU A 45 3.00 11.90 3.25
CA LEU A 45 4.14 12.51 2.59
C LEU A 45 4.23 14.01 2.91
N TRP A 46 3.15 14.75 2.68
CA TRP A 46 3.17 16.19 2.89
C TRP A 46 3.36 16.57 4.35
N ASN A 47 2.68 15.90 5.29
CA ASN A 47 2.87 16.20 6.71
C ASN A 47 4.33 15.95 7.17
N LEU A 48 4.99 14.94 6.62
CA LEU A 48 6.41 14.67 6.93
C LEU A 48 7.36 15.63 6.20
N VAL A 49 7.04 16.02 4.96
CA VAL A 49 7.77 17.06 4.22
C VAL A 49 7.67 18.42 4.90
N GLU A 50 6.50 18.79 5.41
CA GLU A 50 6.31 20.04 6.16
C GLU A 50 7.16 20.06 7.45
N LYS A 51 7.32 18.90 8.11
CA LYS A 51 8.09 18.79 9.35
C LYS A 51 9.60 18.67 9.16
N HIS A 52 10.04 17.89 8.16
CA HIS A 52 11.46 17.53 7.98
C HIS A 52 12.09 18.15 6.72
N GLY A 53 11.32 18.88 5.92
CA GLY A 53 11.74 19.42 4.64
C GLY A 53 11.60 18.44 3.47
N ASN A 54 11.82 18.96 2.26
CA ASN A 54 11.95 18.19 1.02
C ASN A 54 13.24 18.59 0.29
N SER A 55 14.19 17.68 0.22
CA SER A 55 15.47 17.82 -0.45
C SER A 55 15.32 17.47 -1.93
N GLU A 56 15.93 18.27 -2.80
CA GLU A 56 16.05 17.99 -4.24
C GLU A 56 17.04 16.85 -4.55
N ALA A 57 17.70 16.29 -3.52
CA ALA A 57 18.60 15.17 -3.69
C ALA A 57 17.87 13.94 -4.26
N ARG A 58 18.56 13.26 -5.18
CA ARG A 58 18.11 11.98 -5.77
C ARG A 58 18.22 10.82 -4.79
N GLN A 59 19.09 10.93 -3.78
CA GLN A 59 19.35 9.90 -2.77
C GLN A 59 19.13 10.44 -1.36
N PRO A 60 18.69 9.59 -0.41
CA PRO A 60 18.53 9.98 0.98
C PRO A 60 19.86 10.22 1.68
N THR A 61 19.91 11.27 2.49
CA THR A 61 20.89 11.43 3.56
C THR A 61 20.32 10.84 4.85
N PHE A 62 21.16 10.12 5.60
CA PHE A 62 20.74 9.45 6.83
C PHE A 62 21.43 10.01 8.05
N ASN A 63 20.67 10.16 9.14
CA ASN A 63 21.20 10.24 10.49
C ASN A 63 20.99 8.87 11.16
N GLY A 64 22.05 8.07 11.22
CA GLY A 64 21.95 6.65 11.58
C GLY A 64 21.11 5.88 10.56
N LYS A 65 19.98 5.31 11.00
CA LYS A 65 19.04 4.58 10.13
C LYS A 65 17.90 5.47 9.59
N VAL A 66 17.79 6.71 10.06
CA VAL A 66 16.64 7.58 9.80
C VAL A 66 16.99 8.54 8.66
N PRO A 67 16.21 8.58 7.56
CA PRO A 67 16.35 9.63 6.56
C PRO A 67 16.08 11.00 7.18
N THR A 68 16.89 11.99 6.83
CA THR A 68 16.77 13.36 7.37
C THR A 68 15.66 14.17 6.70
N ASP A 69 15.15 13.68 5.57
CA ASP A 69 14.23 14.37 4.68
C ASP A 69 12.84 13.72 4.73
N GLY A 70 11.77 14.52 4.67
CA GLY A 70 10.40 14.04 4.81
C GLY A 70 9.96 13.10 3.70
N LYS A 71 10.39 13.34 2.45
CA LYS A 71 10.07 12.47 1.30
C LYS A 71 10.71 11.10 1.46
N PHE A 72 12.00 11.05 1.78
CA PHE A 72 12.69 9.79 1.99
C PHE A 72 12.26 9.07 3.28
N LEU A 73 11.94 9.81 4.34
CA LEU A 73 11.40 9.26 5.59
C LEU A 73 10.05 8.59 5.33
N THR A 74 9.17 9.23 4.55
CA THR A 74 7.88 8.63 4.16
C THR A 74 8.09 7.31 3.44
N MET A 75 8.97 7.28 2.44
CA MET A 75 9.27 6.05 1.70
C MET A 75 9.78 4.94 2.62
N LYS A 76 10.71 5.28 3.52
CA LYS A 76 11.27 4.34 4.49
C LYS A 76 10.19 3.77 5.42
N LEU A 77 9.32 4.61 5.96
CA LEU A 77 8.24 4.19 6.85
C LEU A 77 7.21 3.30 6.14
N VAL A 78 6.88 3.57 4.88
CA VAL A 78 5.98 2.73 4.09
C VAL A 78 6.60 1.35 3.86
N ILE A 79 7.87 1.28 3.46
CA ILE A 79 8.57 0.00 3.24
C ILE A 79 8.68 -0.80 4.54
N ASP A 80 9.04 -0.14 5.65
CA ASP A 80 9.13 -0.80 6.95
C ASP A 80 7.75 -1.26 7.44
N GLY A 81 6.70 -0.45 7.22
CA GLY A 81 5.32 -0.84 7.51
C GLY A 81 4.87 -2.05 6.69
N MET A 82 5.27 -2.15 5.42
CA MET A 82 5.00 -3.33 4.57
C MET A 82 5.66 -4.60 5.10
N ALA A 83 6.79 -4.49 5.80
CA ALA A 83 7.45 -5.62 6.44
C ALA A 83 6.79 -6.03 7.77
N LEU A 84 6.13 -5.09 8.46
CA LEU A 84 5.50 -5.32 9.77
C LEU A 84 4.04 -5.76 9.68
N GLN A 85 3.32 -5.36 8.63
CA GLN A 85 1.90 -5.68 8.48
C GLN A 85 1.64 -7.20 8.33
N PRO A 86 0.48 -7.71 8.75
CA PRO A 86 0.12 -9.11 8.57
C PRO A 86 -0.11 -9.46 7.08
N CYS A 87 -0.17 -10.76 6.76
CA CYS A 87 -0.60 -11.22 5.43
C CYS A 87 -2.03 -10.73 5.14
N SER A 88 -2.24 -10.19 3.93
CA SER A 88 -3.55 -9.65 3.49
C SER A 88 -4.14 -8.61 4.45
N PRO A 89 -3.44 -7.49 4.71
CA PRO A 89 -3.84 -6.51 5.71
C PRO A 89 -5.07 -5.70 5.27
N THR A 90 -5.85 -5.27 6.24
CA THR A 90 -6.83 -4.18 6.09
C THR A 90 -6.13 -2.81 6.11
N PHE A 91 -6.80 -1.75 5.68
CA PHE A 91 -6.24 -0.38 5.73
C PHE A 91 -5.84 0.03 7.16
N VAL A 92 -6.64 -0.38 8.15
CA VAL A 92 -6.37 -0.10 9.57
C VAL A 92 -5.09 -0.79 10.02
N GLN A 93 -4.93 -2.06 9.66
CA GLN A 93 -3.70 -2.81 9.99
C GLN A 93 -2.48 -2.24 9.27
N ALA A 94 -2.61 -1.84 8.00
CA ALA A 94 -1.52 -1.21 7.25
C ALA A 94 -1.12 0.15 7.85
N ARG A 95 -2.10 0.97 8.26
CA ARG A 95 -1.86 2.21 9.01
C ARG A 95 -1.08 1.93 10.30
N ASP A 96 -1.57 0.99 11.11
CA ASP A 96 -0.96 0.67 12.40
C ASP A 96 0.47 0.17 12.21
N ALA A 97 0.72 -0.64 11.18
CA ALA A 97 2.07 -1.08 10.82
C ALA A 97 3.01 0.09 10.43
N ILE A 98 2.51 1.12 9.73
CA ILE A 98 3.30 2.34 9.43
C ILE A 98 3.59 3.15 10.70
N ILE A 99 2.62 3.24 11.62
CA ILE A 99 2.81 3.92 12.91
C ILE A 99 3.83 3.17 13.78
N ASP A 100 3.77 1.84 13.77
CA ASP A 100 4.73 0.97 14.46
C ASP A 100 6.13 1.05 13.83
N ALA A 101 6.23 1.12 12.50
CA ALA A 101 7.48 1.38 11.80
C ALA A 101 8.10 2.71 12.25
N ASN A 102 7.29 3.77 12.39
CA ASN A 102 7.76 5.05 12.90
C ASN A 102 8.22 4.97 14.36
N LYS A 103 7.52 4.21 15.20
CA LYS A 103 7.93 3.95 16.58
C LYS A 103 9.28 3.23 16.63
N ALA A 104 9.47 2.20 15.82
CA ALA A 104 10.70 1.43 15.76
C ALA A 104 11.88 2.23 15.19
N LEU A 105 11.64 3.04 14.16
CA LEU A 105 12.69 3.78 13.45
C LEU A 105 13.10 5.08 14.16
N THR A 106 12.14 5.84 14.71
CA THR A 106 12.37 7.20 15.21
C THR A 106 12.01 7.38 16.69
N GLY A 107 11.63 6.30 17.39
CA GLY A 107 11.07 6.40 18.74
C GLY A 107 9.66 7.00 18.78
N GLY A 108 9.01 7.20 17.62
CA GLY A 108 7.67 7.75 17.54
C GLY A 108 7.62 9.27 17.36
N ALA A 109 8.71 9.91 16.95
CA ALA A 109 8.82 11.36 16.80
C ALA A 109 7.76 11.97 15.84
N ASN A 110 7.22 11.15 14.92
CA ASN A 110 6.27 11.61 13.89
C ASN A 110 4.82 11.15 14.09
N ARG A 111 4.45 10.74 15.32
CA ARG A 111 3.11 10.16 15.55
C ARG A 111 2.00 11.18 15.27
N CYS A 112 2.18 12.45 15.62
CA CYS A 112 1.18 13.49 15.36
C CYS A 112 0.90 13.65 13.86
N GLU A 113 1.96 13.74 13.05
CA GLU A 113 1.89 13.97 11.61
C GLU A 113 1.23 12.79 10.90
N LEU A 114 1.60 11.57 11.29
CA LEU A 114 1.00 10.35 10.76
C LEU A 114 -0.49 10.27 11.09
N TRP A 115 -0.86 10.43 12.37
CA TRP A 115 -2.26 10.34 12.78
C TRP A 115 -3.13 11.42 12.12
N LYS A 116 -2.63 12.66 11.98
CA LYS A 116 -3.32 13.72 11.24
C LYS A 116 -3.56 13.34 9.78
N ALA A 117 -2.56 12.79 9.09
CA ALA A 117 -2.69 12.38 7.69
C ALA A 117 -3.76 11.28 7.51
N PHE A 118 -3.70 10.24 8.34
CA PHE A 118 -4.66 9.15 8.29
C PHE A 118 -6.08 9.60 8.67
N ALA A 119 -6.22 10.40 9.72
CA ALA A 119 -7.49 10.95 10.16
C ALA A 119 -8.14 11.88 9.12
N LYS A 120 -7.35 12.69 8.41
CA LYS A 120 -7.84 13.60 7.35
C LYS A 120 -8.60 12.88 6.23
N ARG A 121 -8.35 11.58 6.05
CA ARG A 121 -8.96 10.74 5.01
C ARG A 121 -9.79 9.60 5.59
N GLY A 122 -10.31 9.75 6.81
CA GLY A 122 -11.27 8.80 7.40
C GLY A 122 -10.62 7.56 8.03
N LEU A 123 -9.30 7.53 8.22
CA LEU A 123 -8.56 6.41 8.79
C LEU A 123 -7.97 6.72 10.18
N GLY A 124 -8.62 7.59 10.94
CA GLY A 124 -8.28 8.00 12.31
C GLY A 124 -8.55 6.93 13.37
N GLN A 125 -8.47 7.31 14.65
CA GLN A 125 -8.61 6.39 15.78
C GLN A 125 -9.99 5.72 15.78
N GLY A 126 -10.02 4.41 16.02
CA GLY A 126 -11.27 3.64 16.13
C GLY A 126 -12.09 3.47 14.84
N PRO A 127 -11.52 3.00 13.71
CA PRO A 127 -12.34 2.42 12.63
C PRO A 127 -12.81 1.06 13.13
N SER A 128 -13.86 1.08 13.94
CA SER A 128 -14.51 -0.11 14.44
C SER A 128 -15.35 -0.71 13.32
N MET A 129 -15.23 -2.03 13.16
CA MET A 129 -16.20 -2.81 12.38
C MET A 129 -17.61 -2.38 12.80
N GLY A 130 -18.33 -1.72 11.90
CA GLY A 130 -19.75 -1.51 12.02
C GLY A 130 -20.47 -2.87 11.96
N SER A 131 -21.57 -3.00 12.70
CA SER A 131 -22.47 -4.14 12.55
C SER A 131 -23.23 -4.03 11.22
N GLY A 132 -23.12 -5.04 10.37
CA GLY A 132 -23.83 -5.15 9.08
C GLY A 132 -22.92 -5.44 7.88
N SER A 133 -23.52 -5.86 6.75
CA SER A 133 -22.83 -6.25 5.50
C SER A 133 -22.03 -5.11 4.81
N THR A 134 -22.03 -3.90 5.37
CA THR A 134 -21.35 -2.68 4.90
C THR A 134 -20.46 -2.04 5.98
N GLY A 135 -20.15 -2.75 7.08
CA GLY A 135 -19.62 -2.25 8.35
C GLY A 135 -18.21 -1.64 8.40
N ARG A 136 -17.80 -0.76 7.48
CA ARG A 136 -16.61 0.09 7.66
C ARG A 136 -17.07 1.48 8.08
N LYS A 137 -16.69 1.91 9.29
CA LYS A 137 -16.89 3.29 9.75
C LYS A 137 -15.59 4.08 9.59
N GLU A 138 -15.66 5.16 8.84
CA GLU A 138 -14.58 6.15 8.76
C GLU A 138 -14.44 6.86 10.11
N SER A 139 -13.22 7.25 10.44
CA SER A 139 -12.91 8.07 11.62
C SER A 139 -11.97 9.20 11.23
N THR A 140 -12.30 10.42 11.66
CA THR A 140 -11.44 11.59 11.52
C THR A 140 -10.77 11.98 12.85
N THR A 141 -10.85 11.11 13.85
CA THR A 141 -10.33 11.37 15.19
C THR A 141 -8.82 11.13 15.25
N VAL A 142 -8.07 12.09 15.78
CA VAL A 142 -6.67 11.91 16.18
C VAL A 142 -6.65 11.51 17.66
N PRO A 143 -5.89 10.49 18.09
CA PRO A 143 -5.86 10.10 19.50
C PRO A 143 -5.34 11.22 20.42
N SER A 144 -5.93 11.33 21.61
CA SER A 144 -5.50 12.30 22.63
C SER A 144 -4.05 12.08 23.07
N GLY A 145 -3.27 13.17 23.19
CA GLY A 145 -1.89 13.11 23.67
C GLY A 145 -0.87 12.58 22.65
N VAL A 146 -1.29 12.46 21.39
CA VAL A 146 -0.40 12.15 20.26
C VAL A 146 0.09 13.43 19.56
N CYS A 147 -0.79 14.42 19.53
CA CYS A 147 -0.53 15.84 19.39
C CYS A 147 -0.98 16.48 20.72
#